data_AF-A0A2M7TW28-F1
#
_entry.id   AF-A0A2M7TW28-F1
#
_cell.length_a   1.000
_cell.length_b   1.000
_cell.length_c   1.000
_cell.angle_alpha   90.00
_cell.angle_beta   90.00
_cell.angle_gamma   90.00
#
_symmetry.space_group_name_H-M   'P 1'
#
loop_
_entity.id
_entity.type
_entity.pdbx_description
1 polymer ?
#
loop_
_entity_poly.entity_id
_entity_poly.type
_entity_poly.pdbx_seq_one_letter_code
_entity_poly.pdbx_strand_id
1 'polypeptide(L)'
;MSVSHFFENRSPDEITNTFNVLYTSADINIFWHAVFMLLVIGVVYGGIRGGIERWSRILMPMLLGILLILFLYATTLDGFGKGFRFLFYPDISKLKPSGVLEALGHAFFTLSLGMGAIITYGSYLSKKEDIVKTSIIIAGLDTLVAIVATLVLFPIIFTYGYEPEAGPGLLFKTLPIIFSQIPGGMILSIIFFLLVVFAALTSGISLLEVVAANFIDLLGWGRKKAVMV
;
A
#
# COMPACT_ATOMS: atom_id res chain seq x y z
N MET A 1 -5.07 7.92 -15.21
CA MET A 1 -5.62 9.26 -14.91
C MET A 1 -4.52 10.29 -14.68
N SER A 2 -3.56 10.04 -13.80
CA SER A 2 -2.45 10.98 -13.56
C SER A 2 -1.61 11.29 -14.80
N VAL A 3 -1.30 10.28 -15.62
CA VAL A 3 -0.47 10.45 -16.84
C VAL A 3 -1.20 11.19 -17.96
N SER A 4 -2.53 11.17 -17.97
CA SER A 4 -3.35 11.73 -19.06
C SER A 4 -3.84 13.15 -18.79
N HIS A 5 -3.24 13.87 -17.83
CA HIS A 5 -3.69 15.19 -17.35
C HIS A 5 -5.18 15.23 -16.96
N PHE A 6 -5.74 14.09 -16.55
CA PHE A 6 -7.19 13.95 -16.41
C PHE A 6 -7.78 14.88 -15.35
N PHE A 7 -7.00 15.19 -14.31
CA PHE A 7 -7.43 16.02 -13.18
C PHE A 7 -7.26 17.52 -13.43
N GLU A 8 -6.60 17.93 -14.51
CA GLU A 8 -6.42 19.36 -14.83
C GLU A 8 -7.73 19.97 -15.33
N ASN A 9 -8.07 21.15 -14.80
CA ASN A 9 -9.27 21.93 -15.18
C ASN A 9 -10.62 21.21 -14.97
N ARG A 10 -10.69 20.22 -14.08
CA ARG A 10 -11.93 19.54 -13.69
C ARG A 10 -12.44 20.04 -12.35
N SER A 11 -13.77 20.09 -12.19
CA SER A 11 -14.37 20.41 -10.90
C SER A 11 -14.20 19.24 -9.91
N PRO A 12 -14.22 19.50 -8.58
CA PRO A 12 -14.22 18.44 -7.57
C PRO A 12 -15.34 17.41 -7.75
N ASP A 13 -16.52 17.86 -8.22
CA ASP A 13 -17.67 17.00 -8.49
C ASP A 13 -17.43 16.08 -9.70
N GLU A 14 -16.79 16.59 -10.76
CA GLU A 14 -16.42 15.77 -11.92
C GLU A 14 -15.39 14.69 -11.55
N ILE A 15 -14.40 15.02 -10.72
CA ILE A 15 -13.39 14.07 -10.24
C ILE A 15 -14.06 12.99 -9.37
N THR A 16 -14.93 13.40 -8.45
CA THR A 16 -15.67 12.47 -7.57
C THR A 16 -16.61 11.57 -8.37
N ASN A 17 -17.32 12.12 -9.35
CA ASN A 17 -18.22 11.35 -10.21
C ASN A 17 -17.45 10.35 -11.07
N THR A 18 -16.27 10.73 -11.56
CA THR A 18 -15.38 9.82 -12.29
C THR A 18 -15.01 8.62 -11.43
N PHE A 19 -14.64 8.84 -10.16
CA PHE A 19 -14.38 7.73 -9.24
C PHE A 19 -15.61 6.82 -9.09
N ASN A 20 -16.80 7.38 -8.91
CA ASN A 20 -18.02 6.57 -8.75
C ASN A 20 -18.31 5.72 -10.00
N VAL A 21 -18.08 6.26 -11.20
CA VAL A 21 -18.20 5.53 -12.46
C VAL A 21 -17.18 4.39 -12.52
N LEU A 22 -15.90 4.66 -12.23
CA LEU A 22 -14.87 3.63 -12.20
C LEU A 22 -15.15 2.54 -11.15
N TYR A 23 -15.56 2.95 -9.95
CA TYR A 23 -15.82 2.05 -8.83
C TYR A 23 -16.96 1.07 -9.13
N THR A 24 -17.96 1.49 -9.90
CA THR A 24 -19.13 0.67 -10.26
C THR A 24 -18.98 -0.08 -11.58
N SER A 25 -18.03 0.31 -12.43
CA SER A 25 -17.75 -0.35 -13.71
C SER A 25 -17.05 -1.70 -13.51
N ALA A 26 -17.81 -2.79 -13.67
CA ALA A 26 -17.29 -4.14 -13.51
C ALA A 26 -16.21 -4.48 -14.56
N ASP A 27 -16.43 -4.05 -15.81
CA ASP A 27 -15.54 -4.29 -16.94
C ASP A 27 -14.15 -3.66 -16.76
N ILE A 28 -14.09 -2.38 -16.36
CA ILE A 28 -12.82 -1.67 -16.12
C ILE A 28 -12.09 -2.28 -14.91
N ASN A 29 -12.81 -2.58 -13.83
CA ASN A 29 -12.22 -3.17 -12.63
C ASN A 29 -11.68 -4.57 -12.89
N ILE A 30 -12.42 -5.43 -13.59
CA ILE A 30 -11.95 -6.77 -13.97
C ILE A 30 -10.73 -6.68 -14.87
N PHE A 31 -10.71 -5.76 -15.84
CA PHE A 31 -9.56 -5.56 -16.71
C PHE A 31 -8.30 -5.17 -15.92
N TRP A 32 -8.36 -4.13 -15.10
CA TRP A 32 -7.19 -3.69 -14.33
C TRP A 32 -6.78 -4.67 -13.25
N HIS A 33 -7.74 -5.38 -12.65
CA HIS A 33 -7.45 -6.49 -11.75
C HIS A 33 -6.71 -7.62 -12.47
N ALA A 34 -7.15 -8.02 -13.66
CA ALA A 34 -6.46 -9.03 -14.46
C ALA A 34 -5.05 -8.60 -14.82
N VAL A 35 -4.84 -7.34 -15.25
CA VAL A 35 -3.51 -6.79 -15.52
C VAL A 35 -2.63 -6.84 -14.27
N PHE A 36 -3.16 -6.42 -13.12
CA PHE A 36 -2.43 -6.48 -11.85
C PHE A 36 -2.08 -7.93 -11.45
N MET A 37 -3.02 -8.85 -11.57
CA MET A 37 -2.80 -10.27 -11.26
C MET A 37 -1.76 -10.89 -12.19
N LEU A 38 -1.71 -10.52 -13.47
CA LEU A 38 -0.65 -10.98 -14.38
C LEU A 38 0.74 -10.53 -13.94
N LEU A 39 0.88 -9.32 -13.38
CA LEU A 39 2.14 -8.86 -12.80
C LEU A 39 2.53 -9.69 -11.57
N VAL A 40 1.58 -9.91 -10.65
CA VAL A 40 1.79 -10.72 -9.44
C VAL A 40 2.20 -12.14 -9.82
N ILE A 41 1.42 -12.80 -10.70
CA ILE A 41 1.70 -14.14 -11.24
C ILE A 41 3.08 -14.16 -11.90
N GLY A 42 3.42 -13.18 -12.73
CA GLY A 42 4.71 -13.11 -13.40
C GLY A 42 5.90 -13.12 -12.43
N VAL A 43 5.77 -12.46 -11.29
CA VAL A 43 6.79 -12.48 -10.23
C VAL A 43 6.84 -13.84 -9.53
N VAL A 44 5.70 -14.34 -9.05
CA VAL A 44 5.62 -15.58 -8.25
C VAL A 44 5.97 -16.82 -9.08
N TYR A 45 5.67 -16.79 -10.38
CA TYR A 45 6.02 -17.84 -11.34
C TYR A 45 7.54 -18.07 -11.43
N GLY A 46 8.35 -17.02 -11.23
CA GLY A 46 9.82 -17.11 -11.15
C GLY A 46 10.34 -17.79 -9.88
N GLY A 47 9.46 -18.12 -8.93
CA GLY A 47 9.81 -18.73 -7.64
C GLY A 47 10.51 -17.77 -6.68
N ILE A 48 11.01 -18.31 -5.57
CA ILE A 48 11.52 -17.50 -4.46
C ILE A 48 12.73 -16.65 -4.87
N ARG A 49 13.83 -17.26 -5.31
CA ARG A 49 15.06 -16.53 -5.66
C ARG A 49 14.96 -15.76 -6.97
N GLY A 50 14.40 -16.39 -8.00
CA GLY A 50 14.33 -15.85 -9.36
C GLY A 50 13.26 -14.79 -9.56
N GLY A 51 12.21 -14.83 -8.72
CA GLY A 51 11.07 -13.93 -8.74
C GLY A 51 11.03 -13.05 -7.50
N ILE A 52 10.46 -13.58 -6.41
CA ILE A 52 10.09 -12.83 -5.20
C ILE A 52 11.27 -12.02 -4.65
N GLU A 53 12.41 -12.67 -4.38
CA GLU A 53 13.57 -12.03 -3.79
C GLU A 53 14.17 -10.96 -4.73
N ARG A 54 14.28 -11.28 -6.02
CA ARG A 54 14.82 -10.36 -7.04
C ARG A 54 13.98 -9.09 -7.15
N TRP A 55 12.66 -9.24 -7.25
CA TRP A 55 11.74 -8.12 -7.38
C TRP A 55 11.63 -7.33 -6.08
N SER A 56 11.58 -7.99 -4.92
CA SER A 56 11.57 -7.30 -3.63
C SER A 56 12.83 -6.46 -3.40
N ARG A 57 14.01 -6.92 -3.84
CA ARG A 57 15.26 -6.13 -3.80
C ARG A 57 15.23 -4.86 -4.65
N ILE A 58 14.31 -4.74 -5.60
CA ILE A 58 14.14 -3.56 -6.46
C ILE A 58 12.97 -2.71 -5.95
N LEU A 59 11.80 -3.33 -5.76
CA LEU A 59 10.56 -2.64 -5.39
C LEU A 59 10.64 -2.01 -4.00
N MET A 60 11.22 -2.70 -3.00
CA MET A 60 11.28 -2.18 -1.62
C MET A 60 12.16 -0.92 -1.52
N PRO A 61 13.40 -0.87 -2.06
CA PRO A 61 14.17 0.38 -2.08
C PRO A 61 13.50 1.50 -2.87
N MET A 62 12.86 1.20 -4.01
CA MET A 62 12.12 2.20 -4.79
C MET A 62 10.95 2.78 -3.99
N LEU A 63 10.18 1.93 -3.31
CA LEU A 63 9.08 2.34 -2.44
C LEU A 63 9.57 3.25 -1.33
N LEU A 64 10.64 2.86 -0.62
CA LEU A 64 11.22 3.68 0.46
C LEU A 64 11.78 5.01 -0.07
N GLY A 65 12.43 5.01 -1.23
CA GLY A 65 12.93 6.22 -1.87
C GLY A 65 11.80 7.19 -2.24
N ILE A 66 10.73 6.67 -2.85
CA ILE A 66 9.53 7.48 -3.16
C ILE A 66 8.90 8.02 -1.88
N LEU A 67 8.72 7.17 -0.87
CA LEU A 67 8.13 7.57 0.42
C LEU A 67 8.94 8.69 1.06
N LEU A 68 10.27 8.60 1.03
CA LEU A 68 11.16 9.62 1.56
C LEU A 68 11.03 10.94 0.80
N ILE A 69 10.96 10.91 -0.53
CA ILE A 69 10.76 12.12 -1.36
C ILE A 69 9.43 12.79 -0.99
N LEU A 70 8.35 12.00 -0.89
CA LEU A 70 7.04 12.51 -0.52
C LEU A 70 7.01 13.06 0.91
N PHE A 71 7.75 12.43 1.83
CA PHE A 71 7.87 12.89 3.21
C PHE A 71 8.59 14.22 3.29
N LEU A 72 9.73 14.37 2.60
CA LEU A 72 10.46 15.64 2.52
C LEU A 72 9.57 16.74 1.93
N TYR A 73 8.83 16.45 0.86
CA TYR A 73 7.84 17.40 0.33
C TYR A 73 6.78 17.77 1.37
N ALA A 74 6.19 16.78 2.06
CA ALA A 74 5.17 17.02 3.07
C ALA A 74 5.66 17.90 4.24
N THR A 75 6.95 17.84 4.60
CA THR A 75 7.54 18.70 5.64
C THR A 75 7.60 20.18 5.25
N THR A 76 7.53 20.49 3.95
CA THR A 76 7.54 21.88 3.46
C THR A 76 6.15 22.52 3.43
N LEU A 77 5.10 21.76 3.70
CA LEU A 77 3.71 22.23 3.63
C LEU A 77 3.26 22.84 4.96
N ASP A 78 2.43 23.88 4.89
CA ASP A 78 1.86 24.57 6.07
C ASP A 78 1.05 23.63 6.99
N GLY A 79 0.46 22.58 6.42
CA GLY A 79 -0.28 21.55 7.13
C GLY A 79 0.58 20.57 7.94
N PHE A 80 1.92 20.59 7.82
CA PHE A 80 2.79 19.61 8.48
C PHE A 80 2.61 19.59 10.01
N GLY A 81 2.58 20.75 10.65
CA GLY A 81 2.37 20.84 12.10
C GLY A 81 1.02 20.27 12.54
N LYS A 82 -0.03 20.48 11.73
CA LYS A 82 -1.37 19.89 11.97
C LYS A 82 -1.34 18.38 11.79
N GLY A 83 -0.68 17.87 10.74
CA GLY A 83 -0.52 16.44 10.48
C GLY A 83 0.24 15.72 11.58
N PHE A 84 1.35 16.30 12.03
CA PHE A 84 2.12 15.79 13.15
C PHE A 84 1.30 15.75 14.44
N ARG A 85 0.60 16.84 14.76
CA ARG A 85 -0.27 16.91 15.94
C ARG A 85 -1.42 15.90 15.84
N PHE A 86 -2.04 15.75 14.68
CA PHE A 86 -3.12 14.79 14.46
C PHE A 86 -2.67 13.36 14.76
N LEU A 87 -1.43 13.00 14.38
CA LEU A 87 -0.90 11.65 14.60
C LEU A 87 -0.43 11.41 16.04
N PHE A 88 0.30 12.37 16.61
CA PHE A 88 1.03 12.15 17.87
C PHE A 88 0.40 12.77 19.10
N TYR A 89 -0.63 13.61 18.97
CA TYR A 89 -1.32 14.17 20.14
C TYR A 89 -2.43 13.20 20.58
N PRO A 90 -2.23 12.44 21.67
CA PRO A 90 -3.21 11.45 22.09
C PRO A 90 -4.45 12.16 22.65
N ASP A 91 -5.62 11.77 22.14
CA ASP A 91 -6.91 12.19 22.67
C ASP A 91 -7.62 11.00 23.30
N ILE A 92 -7.49 10.89 24.62
CA ILE A 92 -8.08 9.78 25.40
C ILE A 92 -9.60 9.75 25.25
N SER A 93 -10.25 10.90 25.02
CA SER A 93 -11.70 10.95 24.82
C SER A 93 -12.16 10.22 23.55
N LYS A 94 -11.25 10.02 22.58
CA LYS A 94 -11.50 9.26 21.35
C LYS A 94 -11.19 7.77 21.48
N LEU A 95 -10.53 7.35 22.55
CA LEU A 95 -10.21 5.93 22.77
C LEU A 95 -11.46 5.17 23.21
N LYS A 96 -12.01 4.38 22.29
CA LYS A 96 -13.14 3.49 22.54
C LYS A 96 -12.67 2.03 22.56
N PRO A 97 -13.34 1.13 23.30
CA PRO A 97 -13.05 -0.30 23.23
C PRO A 97 -13.10 -0.86 21.80
N SER A 98 -14.02 -0.36 20.96
CA SER A 98 -14.08 -0.72 19.53
C SER A 98 -12.81 -0.30 18.79
N GLY A 99 -12.27 0.88 19.09
CA GLY A 99 -11.03 1.38 18.49
C GLY A 99 -9.80 0.54 18.86
N VAL A 100 -9.78 -0.06 20.06
CA VAL A 100 -8.73 -1.02 20.43
C VAL A 100 -8.81 -2.27 19.56
N LEU A 101 -10.01 -2.79 19.31
CA LEU A 101 -10.22 -3.95 18.46
C LEU A 101 -9.89 -3.66 16.99
N GLU A 102 -10.27 -2.48 16.49
CA GLU A 102 -9.91 -2.01 15.15
C GLU A 102 -8.38 -1.89 14.99
N ALA A 103 -7.69 -1.32 15.99
CA ALA A 103 -6.22 -1.21 15.98
C ALA A 103 -5.54 -2.59 16.00
N LEU A 104 -6.05 -3.54 16.80
CA LEU A 104 -5.56 -4.93 16.80
C LEU A 104 -5.78 -5.61 15.45
N GLY A 105 -6.96 -5.45 14.84
CA GLY A 105 -7.25 -5.97 13.51
C GLY A 105 -6.32 -5.37 12.46
N HIS A 106 -6.06 -4.07 12.52
CA HIS A 106 -5.12 -3.40 11.63
C HIS A 106 -3.69 -3.91 11.83
N ALA A 107 -3.24 -4.10 13.07
CA ALA A 107 -1.92 -4.65 13.38
C ALA A 107 -1.72 -6.05 12.79
N PHE A 108 -2.74 -6.92 12.83
CA PHE A 108 -2.69 -8.23 12.18
C PHE A 108 -2.64 -8.11 10.67
N PHE A 109 -3.45 -7.21 10.10
CA PHE A 109 -3.52 -7.00 8.66
C PHE A 109 -2.20 -6.48 8.08
N THR A 110 -1.64 -5.41 8.66
CA THR A 110 -0.40 -4.78 8.16
C THR A 110 0.80 -5.73 8.26
N LEU A 111 0.90 -6.51 9.34
CA LEU A 111 1.94 -7.51 9.52
C LEU A 111 1.69 -8.84 8.77
N SER A 112 0.60 -8.93 8.00
CA SER A 112 0.21 -10.16 7.30
C SER A 112 0.08 -11.39 8.22
N LEU A 113 -0.39 -11.18 9.46
CA LEU A 113 -0.58 -12.22 10.46
C LEU A 113 -1.94 -12.91 10.30
N GLY A 114 -1.99 -14.20 10.60
CA GLY A 114 -3.22 -15.01 10.52
C GLY A 114 -3.58 -15.54 9.13
N MET A 115 -2.93 -15.04 8.06
CA MET A 115 -3.16 -15.46 6.67
C MET A 115 -2.10 -16.43 6.12
N GLY A 116 -1.18 -16.93 6.95
CA GLY A 116 -0.15 -17.91 6.54
C GLY A 116 1.08 -17.34 5.81
N ALA A 117 1.09 -16.04 5.47
CA ALA A 117 2.19 -15.37 4.77
C ALA A 117 3.53 -15.48 5.51
N ILE A 118 3.56 -15.11 6.79
CA ILE A 118 4.79 -15.15 7.60
C ILE A 118 5.28 -16.59 7.81
N ILE A 119 4.36 -17.57 7.92
CA ILE A 119 4.73 -19.00 8.03
C ILE A 119 5.37 -19.47 6.72
N THR A 120 4.76 -19.12 5.58
CA THR A 120 5.25 -19.50 4.25
C THR A 120 6.65 -18.95 4.02
N TYR A 121 6.89 -17.66 4.26
CA TYR A 121 8.23 -17.08 4.14
C TYR A 121 9.22 -17.61 5.19
N GLY A 122 8.76 -17.86 6.41
CA GLY A 122 9.57 -18.50 7.46
C GLY A 122 10.07 -19.89 7.04
N SER A 123 9.27 -20.65 6.29
CA SER A 123 9.65 -21.98 5.78
C SER A 123 10.82 -21.94 4.79
N TYR A 124 11.07 -20.79 4.15
CA TYR A 124 12.17 -20.59 3.21
C TYR A 124 13.45 -20.08 3.87
N LEU A 125 13.40 -19.68 5.14
CA LEU A 125 14.58 -19.20 5.87
C LEU A 125 15.57 -20.33 6.14
N SER A 126 16.85 -19.99 6.13
CA SER A 126 17.90 -20.93 6.53
C SER A 126 17.84 -21.18 8.04
N LYS A 127 18.25 -22.37 8.48
CA LYS A 127 18.33 -22.72 9.92
C LYS A 127 19.29 -21.84 10.73
N LYS A 128 20.09 -20.99 10.08
CA LYS A 128 21.06 -20.09 10.72
C LYS A 128 20.46 -18.70 11.01
N GLU A 129 19.29 -18.41 10.47
CA GLU A 129 18.66 -17.09 10.65
C GLU A 129 18.03 -16.97 12.03
N ASP A 130 18.20 -15.80 12.65
CA ASP A 130 17.54 -15.45 13.90
C ASP A 130 16.13 -14.93 13.60
N ILE A 131 15.15 -15.81 13.78
CA ILE A 131 13.73 -15.51 13.51
C ILE A 131 13.17 -14.44 14.46
N VAL A 132 13.66 -14.36 15.71
CA VAL A 132 13.16 -13.39 16.69
C VAL A 132 13.63 -12.00 16.31
N LYS A 133 14.93 -11.85 16.06
CA LYS A 133 15.52 -10.59 15.60
C LYS A 133 14.88 -10.12 14.30
N THR A 134 14.71 -11.03 13.34
CA THR A 134 14.09 -10.71 12.04
C THR A 134 12.65 -10.24 12.21
N SER A 135 11.87 -10.90 13.07
CA SER A 135 10.47 -10.52 13.32
C SER A 135 10.34 -9.13 13.95
N ILE A 136 11.21 -8.79 14.91
CA ILE A 136 11.23 -7.45 15.53
C ILE A 136 11.57 -6.37 14.50
N ILE A 137 12.56 -6.63 13.63
CA ILE A 137 12.94 -5.68 12.57
C ILE A 137 11.79 -5.46 11.60
N ILE A 138 11.12 -6.53 11.15
CA ILE A 138 9.98 -6.43 10.22
C ILE A 138 8.85 -5.61 10.85
N ALA A 139 8.46 -5.91 12.09
CA ALA A 139 7.38 -5.18 12.76
C ALA A 139 7.72 -3.70 12.99
N GLY A 140 8.97 -3.40 13.36
CA GLY A 140 9.44 -2.04 13.54
C GLY A 140 9.47 -1.25 12.23
N LEU A 141 9.98 -1.85 11.14
CA LEU A 141 10.01 -1.21 9.82
C LEU A 141 8.60 -0.99 9.25
N ASP A 142 7.70 -1.95 9.40
CA ASP A 142 6.30 -1.82 8.98
C ASP A 142 5.63 -0.63 9.68
N THR A 143 5.75 -0.58 11.01
CA THR A 143 5.20 0.52 11.83
C THR A 143 5.82 1.87 11.44
N LEU A 144 7.14 1.92 11.22
CA LEU A 144 7.83 3.13 10.81
C LEU A 144 7.33 3.64 9.45
N VAL A 145 7.22 2.74 8.47
CA VAL A 145 6.71 3.08 7.14
C VAL A 145 5.27 3.57 7.21
N ALA A 146 4.42 2.93 8.01
CA ALA A 146 3.04 3.38 8.24
C ALA A 146 2.99 4.79 8.84
N ILE A 147 3.80 5.08 9.88
CA ILE A 147 3.92 6.41 10.48
C ILE A 147 4.38 7.44 9.44
N VAL A 148 5.44 7.15 8.68
CA VAL A 148 5.91 8.08 7.64
C VAL A 148 4.85 8.31 6.58
N ALA A 149 4.13 7.28 6.14
CA ALA A 149 3.03 7.42 5.18
C ALA A 149 1.91 8.32 5.72
N THR A 150 1.54 8.21 6.99
CA THR A 150 0.56 9.12 7.60
C THR A 150 1.07 10.56 7.68
N LEU A 151 2.37 10.75 7.94
CA LEU A 151 3.03 12.07 7.92
C LEU A 151 3.26 12.61 6.49
N VAL A 152 3.03 11.81 5.45
CA VAL A 152 2.90 12.29 4.08
C VAL A 152 1.47 12.74 3.81
N LEU A 153 0.50 11.88 4.13
CA LEU A 153 -0.90 12.07 3.78
C LEU A 153 -1.55 13.25 4.51
N PHE A 154 -1.47 13.30 5.84
CA PHE A 154 -2.21 14.28 6.62
C PHE A 154 -1.73 15.73 6.43
N PRO A 155 -0.42 16.02 6.32
CA PRO A 155 0.02 17.37 5.97
C PRO A 155 -0.54 17.87 4.64
N ILE A 156 -0.58 17.02 3.61
CA ILE A 156 -1.17 17.36 2.31
C ILE A 156 -2.65 17.69 2.49
N ILE A 157 -3.41 16.81 3.15
CA ILE A 157 -4.85 16.99 3.40
C ILE A 157 -5.14 18.30 4.15
N PHE A 158 -4.43 18.56 5.25
CA PHE A 158 -4.66 19.74 6.09
C PHE A 158 -4.19 21.05 5.45
N THR A 159 -3.21 21.03 4.55
CA THR A 159 -2.76 22.23 3.83
C THR A 159 -3.85 22.73 2.90
N TYR A 160 -4.58 21.82 2.27
CA TYR A 160 -5.66 22.14 1.32
C TYR A 160 -7.04 22.18 1.98
N GLY A 161 -7.10 22.13 3.32
CA GLY A 161 -8.35 22.33 4.08
C GLY A 161 -9.36 21.17 3.99
N TYR A 162 -8.91 19.98 3.61
CA TYR A 162 -9.76 18.79 3.59
C TYR A 162 -9.75 18.09 4.96
N GLU A 163 -10.82 17.38 5.27
CA GLU A 163 -10.91 16.54 6.47
C GLU A 163 -10.31 15.14 6.19
N PRO A 164 -9.66 14.50 7.19
CA PRO A 164 -9.21 13.12 7.07
C PRO A 164 -10.39 12.15 6.88
N GLU A 165 -10.55 11.63 5.67
CA GLU A 165 -11.48 10.54 5.40
C GLU A 165 -10.81 9.17 5.59
N ALA A 166 -11.60 8.16 5.96
CA ALA A 166 -11.14 6.78 6.04
C ALA A 166 -11.45 6.01 4.75
N GLY A 167 -10.64 5.00 4.47
CA GLY A 167 -10.90 4.02 3.41
C GLY A 167 -10.58 4.51 1.99
N PRO A 168 -11.10 3.83 0.95
CA PRO A 168 -10.73 4.08 -0.45
C PRO A 168 -11.05 5.49 -0.94
N GLY A 169 -12.05 6.16 -0.36
CA GLY A 169 -12.43 7.52 -0.71
C GLY A 169 -11.28 8.52 -0.57
N LEU A 170 -10.46 8.38 0.48
CA LEU A 170 -9.30 9.24 0.69
C LEU A 170 -8.32 9.17 -0.48
N LEU A 171 -7.94 7.95 -0.87
CA LEU A 171 -6.94 7.71 -1.90
C LEU A 171 -7.43 8.09 -3.30
N PHE A 172 -8.71 7.89 -3.59
CA PHE A 172 -9.23 7.95 -4.95
C PHE A 172 -10.23 9.07 -5.22
N LYS A 173 -10.64 9.83 -4.19
CA LYS A 173 -11.43 11.07 -4.33
C LYS A 173 -10.63 12.27 -3.82
N THR A 174 -10.32 12.28 -2.53
CA THR A 174 -9.74 13.43 -1.84
C THR A 174 -8.35 13.78 -2.38
N LEU A 175 -7.44 12.80 -2.47
CA LEU A 175 -6.09 13.06 -2.96
C LEU A 175 -6.04 13.52 -4.43
N PRO A 176 -6.76 12.90 -5.40
CA PRO A 176 -6.83 13.42 -6.76
C PRO A 176 -7.31 14.87 -6.84
N ILE A 177 -8.30 15.27 -6.04
CA ILE A 177 -8.77 16.66 -5.97
C ILE A 177 -7.63 17.56 -5.46
N ILE A 178 -6.95 17.18 -4.38
CA ILE A 178 -5.83 17.96 -3.84
C ILE A 178 -4.68 18.07 -4.86
N PHE A 179 -4.34 16.98 -5.56
CA PHE A 179 -3.31 16.99 -6.60
C PHE A 179 -3.66 17.93 -7.77
N SER A 180 -4.94 18.14 -8.07
CA SER A 180 -5.35 19.13 -9.09
C SER A 180 -5.11 20.58 -8.67
N GLN A 181 -5.02 20.85 -7.36
CA GLN A 181 -4.81 22.18 -6.79
C GLN A 181 -3.32 22.51 -6.57
N ILE A 182 -2.46 21.49 -6.53
CA ILE A 182 -1.01 21.64 -6.35
C ILE A 182 -0.37 22.03 -7.69
N PRO A 183 0.42 23.13 -7.76
CA PRO A 183 1.28 23.38 -8.92
C PRO A 183 2.26 22.22 -9.14
N GLY A 184 2.18 21.57 -10.30
CA GLY A 184 2.95 20.35 -10.58
C GLY A 184 2.39 19.08 -9.91
N GLY A 185 1.15 19.12 -9.40
CA GLY A 185 0.52 18.00 -8.70
C GLY A 185 0.29 16.76 -9.56
N MET A 186 0.36 16.87 -10.90
CA MET A 186 0.46 15.73 -11.80
C MET A 186 1.66 14.84 -11.44
N ILE A 187 2.87 15.41 -11.32
CA ILE A 187 4.09 14.67 -10.97
C ILE A 187 3.93 14.04 -9.58
N LEU A 188 3.42 14.81 -8.63
CA LEU A 188 3.19 14.32 -7.26
C LEU A 188 2.21 13.15 -7.23
N SER A 189 1.11 13.23 -7.99
CA SER A 189 0.12 12.16 -8.10
C SER A 189 0.69 10.90 -8.75
N ILE A 190 1.53 11.03 -9.78
CA ILE A 190 2.20 9.89 -10.43
C ILE A 190 3.11 9.19 -9.42
N ILE A 191 3.96 9.96 -8.72
CA ILE A 191 4.88 9.44 -7.71
C ILE A 191 4.09 8.73 -6.59
N PHE A 192 3.00 9.36 -6.11
CA PHE A 192 2.16 8.80 -5.07
C PHE A 192 1.47 7.49 -5.49
N PHE A 193 0.80 7.47 -6.65
CA PHE A 193 0.13 6.25 -7.11
C PHE A 193 1.11 5.15 -7.52
N LEU A 194 2.32 5.48 -7.97
CA LEU A 194 3.40 4.50 -8.15
C LEU A 194 3.80 3.84 -6.82
N LEU A 195 3.92 4.61 -5.74
CA LEU A 195 4.15 4.05 -4.41
C LEU A 195 3.02 3.09 -4.01
N VAL A 196 1.76 3.46 -4.23
CA VAL A 196 0.60 2.61 -3.93
C VAL A 196 0.65 1.31 -4.74
N VAL A 197 0.97 1.39 -6.04
CA VAL A 197 1.10 0.20 -6.90
C VAL A 197 2.23 -0.70 -6.44
N PHE A 198 3.40 -0.15 -6.07
CA PHE A 198 4.50 -0.97 -5.56
C PHE A 198 4.16 -1.64 -4.24
N ALA A 199 3.53 -0.92 -3.31
CA ALA A 199 3.07 -1.47 -2.04
C ALA A 199 2.04 -2.59 -2.26
N ALA A 200 1.05 -2.36 -3.13
CA ALA A 200 0.05 -3.36 -3.46
C ALA A 200 0.67 -4.60 -4.14
N LEU A 201 1.62 -4.40 -5.05
CA LEU A 201 2.29 -5.48 -5.78
C LEU A 201 3.09 -6.38 -4.83
N THR A 202 3.88 -5.81 -3.91
CA THR A 202 4.66 -6.60 -2.93
C THR A 202 3.76 -7.40 -1.99
N SER A 203 2.64 -6.81 -1.53
CA SER A 203 1.63 -7.53 -0.74
C SER A 203 0.94 -8.63 -1.55
N GLY A 204 0.56 -8.37 -2.80
CA GLY A 204 -0.08 -9.34 -3.69
C GLY A 204 0.82 -10.55 -3.97
N ILE A 205 2.12 -10.33 -4.18
CA ILE A 205 3.13 -11.39 -4.33
C ILE A 205 3.15 -12.32 -3.11
N SER A 206 3.15 -11.74 -1.90
CA SER A 206 3.13 -12.50 -0.65
C SER A 206 1.88 -13.37 -0.52
N LEU A 207 0.71 -12.80 -0.79
CA LEU A 207 -0.57 -13.50 -0.70
C LEU A 207 -0.68 -14.65 -1.70
N LEU A 208 -0.27 -14.43 -2.97
CA LEU A 208 -0.32 -15.48 -3.98
C LEU A 208 0.69 -16.60 -3.65
N GLU A 209 1.86 -16.27 -3.11
CA GLU A 209 2.85 -17.29 -2.72
C GLU A 209 2.30 -18.23 -1.63
N VAL A 210 1.50 -17.74 -0.69
CA VAL A 210 0.85 -18.60 0.33
C VAL A 210 -0.01 -19.67 -0.33
N VAL A 211 -0.85 -19.27 -1.28
CA VAL A 211 -1.75 -20.20 -1.98
C VAL A 211 -0.95 -21.18 -2.84
N ALA A 212 0.04 -20.68 -3.58
CA ALA A 212 0.89 -21.50 -4.42
C ALA A 212 1.68 -22.53 -3.60
N ALA A 213 2.28 -22.11 -2.48
CA ALA A 213 3.01 -22.99 -1.56
C ALA A 213 2.09 -24.08 -1.00
N ASN A 214 0.86 -23.72 -0.61
CA ASN A 214 -0.11 -24.68 -0.10
C ASN A 214 -0.45 -25.77 -1.14
N PHE A 215 -0.69 -25.42 -2.41
CA PHE A 215 -0.92 -26.40 -3.46
C PHE A 215 0.31 -27.25 -3.80
N ILE A 216 1.51 -26.68 -3.71
CA ILE A 216 2.75 -27.44 -3.90
C ILE A 216 2.90 -28.48 -2.78
N ASP A 217 2.74 -28.07 -1.52
CA ASP A 217 3.02 -28.91 -0.36
C ASP A 217 1.93 -29.98 -0.13
N LEU A 218 0.65 -29.62 -0.29
CA LEU A 218 -0.45 -30.54 -0.01
C LEU A 218 -0.87 -31.40 -1.21
N LEU A 219 -0.79 -30.84 -2.42
CA LEU A 219 -1.27 -31.52 -3.64
C LEU A 219 -0.13 -32.00 -4.55
N GLY A 220 1.13 -31.73 -4.20
CA GLY A 220 2.30 -32.11 -5.00
C GLY A 220 2.34 -31.42 -6.37
N TRP A 221 1.68 -30.27 -6.53
CA TRP A 221 1.64 -29.58 -7.82
C TRP A 221 2.99 -28.97 -8.16
N GLY A 222 3.33 -28.96 -9.45
CA GLY A 222 4.44 -28.14 -9.93
C GLY A 222 4.12 -26.65 -9.77
N ARG A 223 5.10 -25.84 -9.36
CA ARG A 223 4.94 -24.39 -9.09
C ARG A 223 4.17 -23.65 -10.20
N LYS A 224 4.48 -23.92 -11.47
CA LYS A 224 3.80 -23.28 -12.61
C LYS A 224 2.29 -23.49 -12.58
N LYS A 225 1.85 -24.72 -12.28
CA LYS A 225 0.43 -25.04 -12.15
C LYS A 225 -0.17 -24.36 -10.91
N ALA A 226 0.53 -24.41 -9.78
CA ALA A 226 0.08 -23.83 -8.52
C ALA A 226 -0.10 -22.30 -8.55
N VAL A 227 0.68 -21.59 -9.36
CA VAL A 227 0.59 -20.11 -9.48
C VAL A 227 -0.49 -19.67 -10.49
N MET A 228 -0.82 -20.51 -11.47
CA MET A 228 -1.79 -20.17 -12.53
C MET A 228 -3.25 -20.46 -12.17
N VAL A 229 -3.49 -21.20 -11.08
CA VAL A 229 -4.82 -21.59 -10.59
C VAL A 229 -5.18 -20.72 -9.41
#